data_AF-A0ABD6C7D6-F1
#
_entry.id   AF-A0ABD6C7D6-F1
#
_cell.length_a   1.000
_cell.length_b   1.000
_cell.length_c   1.000
_cell.angle_alpha   90.00
_cell.angle_beta   90.00
_cell.angle_gamma   90.00
#
_symmetry.space_group_name_H-M   'P 1'
#
loop_
_entity.id
_entity.type
_entity.pdbx_description
1 polymer ?
#
loop_
_entity_poly.entity_id
_entity_poly.type
_entity_poly.pdbx_seq_one_letter_code
_entity_poly.pdbx_strand_id
1 'polypeptide(L)'
;MNRRAILSVSLVSLAGCTVTIGDSSDDSVEDGESAESGAESDESNDQEQQEVEVESTEDTQEPEDLDRPAVESMSVRYDEAWLHLSRTYKTPNYGDEFRITERWTIESDDITLEEEREKNIEPETESDVVLIGQSILFLDRWDNNIQTGEYDVTLVLEAPNGDQSEPVSESVSITEQASQ
;
A
#
# COMPACT_ATOMS: atom_id res chain seq x y z
N MET A 1 4.87 -33.49 -38.64
CA MET A 1 5.87 -32.47 -39.03
C MET A 1 5.82 -31.39 -37.97
N ASN A 2 6.83 -31.29 -37.11
CA ASN A 2 6.73 -30.48 -35.90
C ASN A 2 7.32 -29.10 -36.16
N ARG A 3 6.50 -28.04 -36.00
CA ARG A 3 6.93 -26.64 -36.14
C ARG A 3 7.07 -26.02 -34.75
N ARG A 4 8.27 -26.07 -34.16
CA ARG A 4 8.62 -25.22 -33.01
C ARG A 4 9.00 -23.84 -33.55
N ALA A 5 8.19 -22.83 -33.26
CA ALA A 5 8.60 -21.44 -33.42
C ALA A 5 9.47 -21.06 -32.22
N ILE A 6 10.60 -20.39 -32.46
CA ILE A 6 11.45 -19.79 -31.43
C ILE A 6 11.34 -18.28 -31.61
N LEU A 7 10.64 -17.61 -30.70
CA LEU A 7 10.51 -16.16 -30.67
C LEU A 7 11.66 -15.57 -29.85
N SER A 8 12.74 -15.20 -30.53
CA SER A 8 13.87 -14.48 -29.94
C SER A 8 13.52 -13.00 -29.79
N VAL A 9 13.24 -12.55 -28.57
CA VAL A 9 13.01 -11.13 -28.24
C VAL A 9 14.36 -10.42 -28.15
N SER A 10 14.50 -9.29 -28.85
CA SER A 10 15.71 -8.46 -28.79
C SER A 10 15.60 -7.45 -27.65
N LEU A 11 16.56 -7.46 -26.72
CA LEU A 11 16.67 -6.44 -25.68
C LEU A 11 17.14 -5.11 -26.28
N VAL A 12 16.38 -4.04 -26.06
CA VAL A 12 16.79 -2.67 -26.39
C VAL A 12 17.23 -1.97 -25.11
N SER A 13 18.51 -1.61 -25.01
CA SER A 13 19.05 -0.91 -23.85
C SER A 13 18.62 0.56 -23.85
N LEU A 14 17.83 0.97 -22.86
CA LEU A 14 17.64 2.38 -22.53
C LEU A 14 18.87 2.91 -21.79
N ALA A 15 19.49 3.94 -22.35
CA ALA A 15 20.62 4.66 -21.74
C ALA A 15 20.41 6.17 -21.95
N GLY A 16 20.61 6.96 -20.89
CA GLY A 16 20.59 8.43 -20.99
C GLY A 16 19.80 9.17 -19.91
N CYS A 17 20.12 8.97 -18.63
CA CYS A 17 19.83 9.98 -17.61
C CYS A 17 20.97 11.01 -17.59
N THR A 18 20.71 12.26 -17.94
CA THR A 18 21.66 13.37 -17.79
C THR A 18 21.04 14.47 -16.93
N VAL A 19 21.54 14.63 -15.71
CA VAL A 19 21.16 15.73 -14.81
C VAL A 19 21.74 17.04 -15.31
N THR A 20 20.92 18.09 -15.38
CA THR A 20 21.37 19.48 -15.55
C THR A 20 21.13 20.26 -14.27
N ILE A 21 22.21 20.53 -13.53
CA ILE A 21 22.21 21.47 -12.40
C ILE A 21 22.79 22.81 -12.89
N GLY A 22 22.10 23.89 -12.54
CA GLY A 22 22.45 25.30 -12.73
C GLY A 22 21.26 26.10 -12.21
N ASP A 23 21.29 26.83 -11.09
CA ASP A 23 22.29 27.76 -10.56
C ASP A 23 22.40 29.08 -11.35
N SER A 24 22.02 30.18 -10.69
CA SER A 24 22.77 31.45 -10.55
C SER A 24 21.85 32.67 -10.35
N SER A 25 22.17 33.55 -9.38
CA SER A 25 21.87 35.01 -9.34
C SER A 25 20.40 35.49 -9.23
N ASP A 26 20.00 36.73 -8.82
CA ASP A 26 20.58 37.98 -8.25
C ASP A 26 19.36 38.88 -7.78
N ASP A 27 19.37 39.99 -7.01
CA ASP A 27 20.31 40.74 -6.13
C ASP A 27 19.51 41.77 -5.25
N SER A 28 20.07 42.20 -4.10
CA SER A 28 19.71 43.38 -3.26
C SER A 28 18.36 43.32 -2.47
N VAL A 29 17.82 44.35 -1.77
CA VAL A 29 18.33 45.64 -1.19
C VAL A 29 17.39 46.18 -0.06
N GLU A 30 18.01 46.74 1.00
CA GLU A 30 17.74 47.93 1.89
C GLU A 30 16.32 48.59 2.02
N ASP A 31 15.91 49.35 3.06
CA ASP A 31 16.58 50.00 4.22
C ASP A 31 15.58 50.28 5.40
N GLY A 32 16.10 50.60 6.61
CA GLY A 32 15.46 51.42 7.67
C GLY A 32 14.46 50.75 8.65
N GLU A 33 14.21 51.28 9.87
CA GLU A 33 14.97 52.26 10.69
C GLU A 33 14.59 52.20 12.20
N SER A 34 15.56 52.55 13.07
CA SER A 34 15.53 53.04 14.47
C SER A 34 14.37 52.78 15.46
N ALA A 35 14.70 52.27 16.66
CA ALA A 35 14.28 52.84 17.96
C ALA A 35 15.10 52.26 19.15
N GLU A 36 15.59 53.09 20.07
CA GLU A 36 16.33 52.64 21.27
C GLU A 36 15.51 52.55 22.58
N SER A 37 15.85 51.57 23.43
CA SER A 37 15.91 51.61 24.91
C SER A 37 16.03 50.18 25.47
N GLY A 38 16.63 49.93 26.64
CA GLY A 38 17.25 50.86 27.58
C GLY A 38 17.02 50.45 29.04
N ALA A 39 17.57 49.31 29.46
CA ALA A 39 17.50 48.83 30.85
C ALA A 39 18.77 48.06 31.22
N GLU A 40 19.59 48.64 32.08
CA GLU A 40 20.66 47.94 32.80
C GLU A 40 20.09 47.13 33.96
N SER A 41 20.61 45.92 34.18
CA SER A 41 20.53 45.19 35.45
C SER A 41 21.65 44.15 35.49
N ASP A 42 22.30 44.06 36.64
CA ASP A 42 23.55 43.34 36.86
C ASP A 42 23.33 42.11 37.77
N GLU A 43 24.29 41.20 37.81
CA GLU A 43 24.40 40.01 38.68
C GLU A 43 23.10 39.27 39.11
N SER A 44 22.90 38.05 38.59
CA SER A 44 22.95 36.84 39.43
C SER A 44 22.92 35.56 38.58
N ASN A 45 23.78 34.60 38.94
CA ASN A 45 23.78 33.24 38.39
C ASN A 45 23.15 32.29 39.41
N ASP A 46 21.95 31.80 39.14
CA ASP A 46 21.37 30.67 39.87
C ASP A 46 20.85 29.61 38.91
N GLN A 47 21.19 28.35 39.19
CA GLN A 47 20.89 27.17 38.35
C GLN A 47 19.80 26.32 39.00
N GLU A 48 18.57 26.82 39.05
CA GLU A 48 17.44 25.99 39.46
C GLU A 48 16.78 25.36 38.23
N GLN A 49 16.80 24.04 38.22
CA GLN A 49 16.49 23.20 37.06
C GLN A 49 15.03 23.40 36.64
N GLN A 50 14.83 23.82 35.39
CA GLN A 50 13.54 23.62 34.75
C GLN A 50 13.37 22.12 34.55
N GLU A 51 12.55 21.48 35.38
CA GLU A 51 11.98 20.17 35.10
C GLU A 51 11.12 20.32 33.84
N VAL A 52 11.77 20.11 32.69
CA VAL A 52 11.07 19.77 31.46
C VAL A 52 10.48 18.40 31.74
N GLU A 53 9.16 18.36 32.02
CA GLU A 53 8.37 17.18 31.71
C GLU A 53 8.56 16.92 30.22
N VAL A 54 9.56 16.09 29.91
CA VAL A 54 9.62 15.41 28.64
C VAL A 54 8.41 14.50 28.66
N GLU A 55 7.34 14.97 28.04
CA GLU A 55 6.24 14.13 27.62
C GLU A 55 6.84 13.10 26.65
N SER A 56 7.37 12.04 27.23
CA SER A 56 7.67 10.81 26.52
C SER A 56 6.33 10.23 26.12
N THR A 57 5.78 10.75 25.03
CA THR A 57 5.14 9.96 23.99
C THR A 57 6.17 9.00 23.42
N GLU A 58 6.64 8.10 24.29
CA GLU A 58 7.03 6.77 23.92
C GLU A 58 5.74 6.17 23.37
N ASP A 59 5.55 6.32 22.06
CA ASP A 59 4.44 5.77 21.30
C ASP A 59 4.68 4.26 21.23
N THR A 60 4.55 3.64 22.40
CA THR A 60 4.63 2.21 22.63
C THR A 60 3.41 1.63 21.98
N GLN A 61 3.51 1.45 20.66
CA GLN A 61 2.72 0.50 19.93
C GLN A 61 2.84 -0.83 20.68
N GLU A 62 1.82 -1.15 21.49
CA GLU A 62 1.67 -2.49 22.04
C GLU A 62 1.76 -3.46 20.85
N PRO A 63 2.49 -4.59 20.97
CA PRO A 63 2.57 -5.54 19.88
C PRO A 63 1.15 -5.90 19.46
N GLU A 64 0.83 -5.73 18.17
CA GLU A 64 -0.49 -6.08 17.63
C GLU A 64 -0.63 -7.61 17.65
N ASP A 65 -0.95 -8.19 18.81
CA ASP A 65 -1.31 -9.60 18.94
C ASP A 65 -2.50 -9.89 18.03
N LEU A 66 -2.28 -10.75 17.03
CA LEU A 66 -3.23 -11.05 15.98
C LEU A 66 -3.48 -12.55 15.92
N ASP A 67 -4.73 -12.98 16.16
CA ASP A 67 -5.08 -14.40 16.17
C ASP A 67 -5.13 -15.03 14.76
N ARG A 68 -5.48 -14.24 13.73
CA ARG A 68 -5.77 -14.68 12.36
C ARG A 68 -5.47 -13.60 11.32
N PRO A 69 -5.21 -13.94 10.03
CA PRO A 69 -5.05 -12.93 8.99
C PRO A 69 -6.22 -11.94 8.93
N ALA A 70 -5.91 -10.67 8.65
CA ALA A 70 -6.88 -9.57 8.61
C ALA A 70 -6.64 -8.66 7.40
N VAL A 71 -7.70 -8.37 6.65
CA VAL A 71 -7.66 -7.44 5.51
C VAL A 71 -7.77 -6.00 6.02
N GLU A 72 -6.67 -5.25 5.92
CA GLU A 72 -6.59 -3.85 6.36
C GLU A 72 -7.28 -2.89 5.38
N SER A 73 -7.20 -3.22 4.08
CA SER A 73 -7.90 -2.47 3.02
C SER A 73 -8.11 -3.33 1.78
N MET A 74 -9.22 -3.08 1.11
CA MET A 74 -9.57 -3.58 -0.22
C MET A 74 -9.94 -2.39 -1.11
N SER A 75 -9.83 -2.54 -2.43
CA SER A 75 -10.45 -1.63 -3.41
C SER A 75 -10.62 -2.35 -4.75
N VAL A 76 -11.81 -2.21 -5.33
CA VAL A 76 -12.23 -2.80 -6.60
C VAL A 76 -12.38 -1.67 -7.62
N ARG A 77 -11.72 -1.81 -8.77
CA ARG A 77 -11.79 -0.82 -9.87
C ARG A 77 -11.89 -1.54 -11.21
N TYR A 78 -12.39 -0.86 -12.24
CA TYR A 78 -12.46 -1.42 -13.58
C TYR A 78 -12.04 -0.42 -14.66
N ASP A 79 -11.62 -0.97 -15.79
CA ASP A 79 -11.53 -0.26 -17.07
C ASP A 79 -12.30 -1.02 -18.17
N GLU A 80 -12.05 -0.70 -19.44
CA GLU A 80 -12.69 -1.32 -20.60
C GLU A 80 -12.51 -2.86 -20.64
N ALA A 81 -11.38 -3.37 -20.15
CA ALA A 81 -11.00 -4.78 -20.26
C ALA A 81 -10.70 -5.47 -18.93
N TRP A 82 -10.30 -4.74 -17.87
CA TRP A 82 -9.81 -5.35 -16.63
C TRP A 82 -10.65 -5.01 -15.40
N LEU A 83 -10.77 -5.99 -14.49
CA LEU A 83 -11.15 -5.78 -13.10
C LEU A 83 -9.87 -5.81 -12.25
N HIS A 84 -9.66 -4.77 -11.45
CA HIS A 84 -8.47 -4.51 -10.65
C HIS A 84 -8.82 -4.71 -9.18
N LEU A 85 -8.36 -5.82 -8.60
CA LEU A 85 -8.65 -6.23 -7.23
C LEU A 85 -7.44 -5.91 -6.35
N SER A 86 -7.48 -4.75 -5.71
CA SER A 86 -6.40 -4.20 -4.89
C SER A 86 -6.64 -4.49 -3.40
N ARG A 87 -5.61 -4.87 -2.66
CA ARG A 87 -5.73 -5.20 -1.22
C ARG A 87 -4.40 -5.17 -0.47
N THR A 88 -4.49 -4.79 0.80
CA THR A 88 -3.41 -4.80 1.81
C THR A 88 -3.93 -5.57 3.02
N TYR A 89 -3.08 -6.40 3.64
CA TYR A 89 -3.48 -7.21 4.79
C TYR A 89 -2.33 -7.40 5.78
N LYS A 90 -2.65 -7.73 7.03
CA LYS A 90 -1.69 -8.18 8.03
C LYS A 90 -1.99 -9.62 8.43
N THR A 91 -0.96 -10.33 8.86
CA THR A 91 -1.06 -11.76 9.17
C THR A 91 -0.10 -12.13 10.30
N PRO A 92 -0.44 -13.11 11.15
CA PRO A 92 0.47 -13.59 12.18
C PRO A 92 1.74 -14.19 11.55
N ASN A 93 2.85 -14.17 12.27
CA ASN A 93 4.09 -14.74 11.79
C ASN A 93 4.10 -16.27 11.99
N TYR A 94 4.00 -17.01 10.89
CA TYR A 94 3.97 -18.48 10.92
C TYR A 94 5.36 -19.15 10.71
N GLY A 95 6.44 -18.38 10.59
CA GLY A 95 7.82 -18.88 10.45
C GLY A 95 8.64 -18.17 9.35
N ASP A 96 9.86 -18.67 9.09
CA ASP A 96 10.84 -18.05 8.18
C ASP A 96 10.34 -17.89 6.73
N GLU A 97 9.54 -18.85 6.24
CA GLU A 97 8.76 -18.76 5.00
C GLU A 97 7.40 -19.42 5.26
N PHE A 98 6.32 -18.76 4.86
CA PHE A 98 4.97 -19.34 4.90
C PHE A 98 4.11 -18.92 3.71
N ARG A 99 2.92 -19.52 3.60
CA ARG A 99 1.98 -19.26 2.50
C ARG A 99 0.64 -18.79 3.03
N ILE A 100 0.14 -17.70 2.45
CA ILE A 100 -1.25 -17.25 2.56
C ILE A 100 -1.96 -17.56 1.24
N THR A 101 -3.21 -18.00 1.33
CA THR A 101 -4.08 -18.23 0.16
C THR A 101 -5.17 -17.15 0.14
N GLU A 102 -5.23 -16.37 -0.93
CA GLU A 102 -6.25 -15.36 -1.17
C GLU A 102 -7.39 -16.01 -1.97
N ARG A 103 -8.59 -16.11 -1.40
CA ARG A 103 -9.81 -16.53 -2.10
C ARG A 103 -10.69 -15.34 -2.42
N TRP A 104 -10.99 -15.17 -3.70
CA TRP A 104 -11.84 -14.13 -4.23
C TRP A 104 -13.14 -14.74 -4.72
N THR A 105 -14.26 -14.14 -4.33
CA THR A 105 -15.59 -14.43 -4.90
C THR A 105 -16.11 -13.16 -5.55
N ILE A 106 -16.51 -13.22 -6.82
CA ILE A 106 -17.11 -12.11 -7.57
C ILE A 106 -18.52 -12.53 -7.97
N GLU A 107 -19.54 -11.83 -7.48
CA GLU A 107 -20.95 -12.22 -7.61
C GLU A 107 -21.83 -11.11 -8.20
N SER A 108 -22.87 -11.52 -8.91
CA SER A 108 -23.97 -10.70 -9.46
C SER A 108 -25.20 -11.60 -9.63
N ASP A 109 -26.37 -11.05 -10.01
CA ASP A 109 -27.59 -11.84 -10.26
C ASP A 109 -27.41 -12.97 -11.32
N ASP A 110 -26.48 -12.81 -12.27
CA ASP A 110 -26.28 -13.70 -13.42
C ASP A 110 -25.00 -14.57 -13.37
N ILE A 111 -23.96 -14.17 -12.59
CA ILE A 111 -22.71 -14.95 -12.44
C ILE A 111 -22.16 -14.96 -11.01
N THR A 112 -21.56 -16.09 -10.63
CA THR A 112 -20.61 -16.23 -9.52
C THR A 112 -19.29 -16.76 -10.09
N LEU A 113 -18.18 -16.13 -9.72
CA LEU A 113 -16.81 -16.50 -10.07
C LEU A 113 -15.98 -16.66 -8.79
N GLU A 114 -15.22 -17.75 -8.70
CA GLU A 114 -14.27 -18.03 -7.62
C GLU A 114 -12.85 -18.06 -8.20
N GLU A 115 -11.91 -17.33 -7.60
CA GLU A 115 -10.49 -17.28 -8.01
C GLU A 115 -9.59 -17.44 -6.78
N GLU A 116 -8.63 -18.35 -6.83
CA GLU A 116 -7.71 -18.66 -5.72
C GLU A 116 -6.26 -18.30 -6.08
N ARG A 117 -5.60 -17.52 -5.21
CA ARG A 117 -4.22 -17.08 -5.41
C ARG A 117 -3.36 -17.34 -4.19
N GLU A 118 -2.42 -18.27 -4.32
CA GLU A 118 -1.36 -18.48 -3.34
C GLU A 118 -0.34 -17.33 -3.35
N LYS A 119 0.11 -16.89 -2.16
CA LYS A 119 1.24 -15.98 -1.99
C LYS A 119 2.17 -16.53 -0.90
N ASN A 120 3.44 -16.80 -1.26
CA ASN A 120 4.48 -17.07 -0.28
C ASN A 120 4.96 -15.74 0.34
N ILE A 121 5.27 -15.77 1.63
CA ILE A 121 5.72 -14.66 2.47
C ILE A 121 7.04 -15.08 3.13
N GLU A 122 8.08 -14.27 2.93
CA GLU A 122 9.35 -14.32 3.67
C GLU A 122 9.36 -13.06 4.58
N PRO A 123 9.18 -13.17 5.90
CA PRO A 123 9.13 -11.99 6.78
C PRO A 123 10.49 -11.28 6.86
N GLU A 124 10.49 -9.95 6.66
CA GLU A 124 11.72 -9.14 6.75
C GLU A 124 12.20 -8.91 8.20
N THR A 125 11.39 -9.26 9.20
CA THR A 125 11.64 -9.05 10.64
C THR A 125 11.10 -10.19 11.50
N GLU A 126 11.69 -10.39 12.68
CA GLU A 126 11.21 -11.29 13.74
C GLU A 126 9.98 -10.73 14.49
N SER A 127 9.09 -10.04 13.79
CA SER A 127 7.84 -9.48 14.32
C SER A 127 6.75 -10.55 14.41
N ASP A 128 5.95 -10.56 15.48
CA ASP A 128 4.81 -11.49 15.64
C ASP A 128 3.69 -11.26 14.60
N VAL A 129 3.63 -10.05 14.00
CA VAL A 129 2.77 -9.72 12.86
C VAL A 129 3.58 -9.24 11.66
N VAL A 130 3.20 -9.74 10.49
CA VAL A 130 3.79 -9.40 9.19
C VAL A 130 2.80 -8.56 8.38
N LEU A 131 3.18 -7.32 8.05
CA LEU A 131 2.39 -6.43 7.21
C LEU A 131 2.62 -6.75 5.73
N ILE A 132 1.56 -7.20 5.05
CA ILE A 132 1.60 -7.56 3.64
C ILE A 132 1.14 -6.37 2.80
N GLY A 133 2.12 -5.59 2.35
CA GLY A 133 1.93 -4.39 1.53
C GLY A 133 1.09 -4.60 0.26
N GLN A 134 0.51 -3.50 -0.22
CA GLN A 134 -0.46 -3.48 -1.32
C GLN A 134 0.02 -4.28 -2.54
N SER A 135 -0.85 -5.18 -3.01
CA SER A 135 -0.70 -5.89 -4.28
C SER A 135 -2.07 -5.98 -4.97
N ILE A 136 -2.05 -6.27 -6.27
CA ILE A 136 -3.22 -6.25 -7.15
C ILE A 136 -3.35 -7.60 -7.83
N LEU A 137 -4.58 -8.07 -8.00
CA LEU A 137 -4.99 -9.14 -8.92
C LEU A 137 -5.75 -8.49 -10.09
N PHE A 138 -5.43 -8.90 -11.32
CA PHE A 138 -6.07 -8.40 -12.54
C PHE A 138 -6.84 -9.54 -13.19
N LEU A 139 -8.14 -9.36 -13.39
CA LEU A 139 -9.00 -10.32 -14.11
C LEU A 139 -9.42 -9.70 -15.44
N ASP A 140 -9.21 -10.42 -16.55
CA ASP A 140 -9.75 -10.01 -17.85
C ASP A 140 -11.27 -10.20 -17.82
N ARG A 141 -12.00 -9.11 -18.04
CA ARG A 141 -13.46 -9.08 -17.92
C ARG A 141 -14.16 -9.90 -18.99
N TRP A 142 -13.55 -10.07 -20.17
CA TRP A 142 -14.17 -10.79 -21.28
C TRP A 142 -13.96 -12.29 -21.16
N ASP A 143 -12.75 -12.73 -20.81
CA ASP A 143 -12.47 -14.15 -20.53
C ASP A 143 -13.25 -14.67 -19.30
N ASN A 144 -13.52 -13.79 -18.31
CA ASN A 144 -14.30 -14.12 -17.10
C ASN A 144 -15.81 -13.78 -17.20
N ASN A 145 -16.32 -13.32 -18.36
CA ASN A 145 -17.72 -12.95 -18.57
C ASN A 145 -18.28 -11.86 -17.62
N ILE A 146 -17.43 -10.95 -17.14
CA ILE A 146 -17.75 -9.81 -16.26
C ILE A 146 -18.23 -8.63 -17.11
N GLN A 147 -19.52 -8.66 -17.43
CA GLN A 147 -20.20 -7.66 -18.27
C GLN A 147 -20.49 -6.35 -17.50
N THR A 148 -21.40 -5.51 -18.01
CA THR A 148 -21.88 -4.31 -17.31
C THR A 148 -23.02 -4.68 -16.36
N GLY A 149 -22.93 -4.25 -15.11
CA GLY A 149 -23.86 -4.58 -14.03
C GLY A 149 -23.28 -4.20 -12.67
N GLU A 150 -24.04 -4.43 -11.61
CA GLU A 150 -23.54 -4.34 -10.24
C GLU A 150 -22.89 -5.68 -9.87
N TYR A 151 -21.73 -5.62 -9.20
CA TYR A 151 -21.03 -6.79 -8.68
C TYR A 151 -20.63 -6.58 -7.22
N ASP A 152 -20.78 -7.62 -6.41
CA ASP A 152 -20.16 -7.69 -5.08
C ASP A 152 -18.91 -8.56 -5.16
N VAL A 153 -17.77 -8.03 -4.72
CA VAL A 153 -16.51 -8.78 -4.63
C VAL A 153 -16.20 -9.03 -3.16
N THR A 154 -15.90 -10.27 -2.79
CA THR A 154 -15.50 -10.67 -1.43
C THR A 154 -14.10 -11.29 -1.45
N LEU A 155 -13.30 -10.98 -0.43
CA LEU A 155 -11.99 -11.56 -0.15
C LEU A 155 -12.02 -12.29 1.20
N VAL A 156 -11.51 -13.53 1.21
CA VAL A 156 -11.11 -14.27 2.42
C VAL A 156 -9.64 -14.67 2.29
N LEU A 157 -8.87 -14.48 3.36
CA LEU A 157 -7.49 -14.97 3.47
C LEU A 157 -7.48 -16.27 4.27
N GLU A 158 -6.76 -17.29 3.80
CA GLU A 158 -6.50 -18.53 4.54
C GLU A 158 -5.01 -18.64 4.90
N ALA A 159 -4.74 -18.89 6.17
CA ALA A 159 -3.42 -19.05 6.78
C ALA A 159 -2.90 -20.51 6.66
N PRO A 160 -1.58 -20.76 6.80
CA PRO A 160 -1.00 -22.10 6.63
C PRO A 160 -1.43 -23.10 7.72
N ASN A 161 -2.01 -22.63 8.83
CA ASN A 161 -2.60 -23.44 9.89
C ASN A 161 -4.10 -23.73 9.66
N GLY A 162 -4.72 -23.14 8.64
CA GLY A 162 -6.14 -23.27 8.30
C GLY A 162 -7.05 -22.19 8.90
N ASP A 163 -6.53 -21.21 9.63
CA ASP A 163 -7.33 -20.07 10.09
C ASP A 163 -7.71 -19.16 8.91
N GLN A 164 -8.94 -18.64 8.93
CA GLN A 164 -9.46 -17.76 7.88
C GLN A 164 -9.73 -16.36 8.44
N SER A 165 -9.52 -15.33 7.62
CA SER A 165 -9.93 -13.96 7.96
C SER A 165 -11.45 -13.84 8.06
N GLU A 166 -11.93 -12.76 8.68
CA GLU A 166 -13.29 -12.29 8.37
C GLU A 166 -13.38 -11.98 6.85
N PRO A 167 -14.54 -12.24 6.21
CA PRO A 167 -14.75 -11.84 4.82
C PRO A 167 -14.87 -10.31 4.73
N VAL A 168 -14.14 -9.72 3.77
CA VAL A 168 -14.27 -8.29 3.43
C VAL A 168 -14.81 -8.16 2.02
N SER A 169 -15.85 -7.34 1.86
CA SER A 169 -16.55 -7.16 0.59
C SER A 169 -16.58 -5.70 0.14
N GLU A 170 -16.48 -5.48 -1.18
CA GLU A 170 -16.67 -4.17 -1.82
C GLU A 170 -17.48 -4.33 -3.12
N SER A 171 -18.49 -3.48 -3.29
CA SER A 171 -19.39 -3.46 -4.44
C SER A 171 -18.88 -2.55 -5.56
N VAL A 172 -19.08 -2.93 -6.82
CA VAL A 172 -18.66 -2.15 -8.00
C VAL A 172 -19.75 -2.09 -9.08
N SER A 173 -20.09 -0.87 -9.49
CA SER A 173 -21.06 -0.57 -10.56
C SER A 173 -20.34 -0.49 -11.92
N ILE A 174 -20.32 -1.57 -12.70
CA ILE A 174 -19.64 -1.64 -13.99
C ILE A 174 -20.55 -1.09 -15.10
N THR A 175 -20.18 0.06 -15.68
CA THR A 175 -20.95 0.76 -16.72
C THR A 175 -20.26 0.72 -18.07
N GLU A 176 -21.02 0.91 -19.16
CA GLU A 176 -20.45 1.19 -20.48
C GLU A 176 -19.69 2.53 -20.40
N GLN A 177 -18.35 2.48 -20.51
CA GLN A 177 -17.56 3.71 -20.59
C GLN A 177 -17.86 4.42 -21.90
N ALA A 178 -18.43 5.63 -21.82
CA ALA A 178 -18.70 6.46 -22.98
C ALA A 178 -17.36 6.87 -23.63
N SER A 179 -17.08 6.31 -24.82
CA SER A 179 -15.86 6.57 -25.57
C SER A 179 -15.66 8.06 -25.84
N GLN A 180 -14.47 8.58 -25.52
CA GLN A 180 -14.07 9.99 -25.73
C GLN A 180 -13.14 10.13 -26.94
#